data_AF-A0A6N2KPZ7-F1
#
_entry.id   AF-A0A6N2KPZ7-F1
#
_cell.length_a   1.000
_cell.length_b   1.000
_cell.length_c   1.000
_cell.angle_alpha   90.00
_cell.angle_beta   90.00
_cell.angle_gamma   90.00
#
_symmetry.space_group_name_H-M   'P 1'
#
loop_
_entity.id
_entity.type
_entity.pdbx_description
1 polymer ?
#
loop_
_entity_poly.entity_id
_entity_poly.type
_entity_poly.pdbx_seq_one_letter_code
_entity_poly.pdbx_strand_id
1 'polypeptide(L)'
;MLLRLPKIKFVIVTLGEDGCVMLERSTEEAPASEEKDADSLWESLKQRKDDNIAIPTCYASPPTKIRANGIGTVNGRMFVGTAEKIPPPELVDTTGAGDAFIGAVLYAICANMPPEKMLPFASQVAAAGCRALGARTGLPHRTDPRLAAFLH
;
A
#
# COMPACT_ATOMS: atom_id res chain seq x y z
N MET A 1 3.91 4.65 16.12
CA MET A 1 4.93 5.49 15.44
C MET A 1 4.39 6.86 15.05
N LEU A 2 3.29 6.93 14.30
CA LEU A 2 2.71 8.20 13.80
C LEU A 2 2.48 9.24 14.91
N LEU A 3 1.87 8.85 16.04
CA LEU A 3 1.58 9.74 17.18
C LEU A 3 2.84 10.34 17.84
N ARG A 4 3.95 9.61 17.83
CA ARG A 4 5.21 10.05 18.45
C ARG A 4 6.05 10.94 17.55
N LEU A 5 5.80 10.91 16.24
CA LEU A 5 6.59 11.60 15.22
C LEU A 5 5.69 12.57 14.45
N PRO A 6 5.50 13.81 14.93
CA PRO A 6 4.48 14.73 14.42
C PRO A 6 4.74 15.19 12.98
N LYS A 7 5.99 15.09 12.50
CA LYS A 7 6.37 15.46 11.12
C LYS A 7 6.13 14.35 10.09
N ILE A 8 5.89 13.10 10.52
CA ILE A 8 5.60 12.00 9.59
C ILE A 8 4.23 12.24 8.96
N LYS A 9 4.19 12.22 7.62
CA LYS A 9 2.98 12.42 6.83
C LYS A 9 2.17 11.14 6.67
N PHE A 10 2.84 10.01 6.46
CA PHE A 10 2.21 8.71 6.35
C PHE A 10 3.12 7.59 6.84
N VAL A 11 2.54 6.43 7.11
CA VAL A 11 3.25 5.18 7.38
C VAL A 11 2.63 4.10 6.52
N ILE A 12 3.47 3.26 5.91
CA ILE A 12 3.04 2.08 5.16
C ILE A 12 3.57 0.84 5.87
N VAL A 13 2.74 -0.18 6.00
CA VAL A 13 3.09 -1.51 6.51
C VAL A 13 2.81 -2.52 5.41
N THR A 14 3.85 -3.22 4.96
CA THR A 14 3.73 -4.33 4.00
C THR A 14 3.30 -5.59 4.72
N LEU A 15 2.39 -6.35 4.12
CA LEU A 15 1.76 -7.56 4.65
C LEU A 15 2.05 -8.80 3.79
N GLY A 16 3.10 -8.76 2.96
CA GLY A 16 3.43 -9.88 2.06
C GLY A 16 2.36 -10.06 0.97
N GLU A 17 1.86 -11.29 0.80
CA GLU A 17 0.81 -11.61 -0.18
C GLU A 17 -0.54 -10.93 0.09
N ASP A 18 -0.75 -10.43 1.31
CA ASP A 18 -1.93 -9.65 1.67
C ASP A 18 -1.83 -8.18 1.21
N GLY A 19 -0.68 -7.73 0.70
CA GLY A 19 -0.48 -6.38 0.18
C GLY A 19 0.08 -5.41 1.22
N CYS A 20 -0.59 -4.30 1.48
CA CYS A 20 -0.13 -3.28 2.42
C CYS A 20 -1.27 -2.45 3.04
N VAL A 21 -0.96 -1.82 4.17
CA VAL A 21 -1.81 -0.80 4.80
C VAL A 21 -1.04 0.50 4.86
N MET A 22 -1.65 1.61 4.47
CA MET A 22 -1.09 2.94 4.67
C MET A 22 -2.00 3.80 5.53
N LEU A 23 -1.43 4.49 6.50
CA LEU A 23 -2.10 5.52 7.28
C LEU A 23 -1.49 6.87 6.92
N GLU A 24 -2.28 7.76 6.34
CA GLU A 24 -1.90 9.12 5.97
C GLU A 24 -2.55 10.13 6.91
N ARG A 25 -1.78 11.12 7.37
CA ARG A 25 -2.33 12.26 8.13
C ARG A 25 -3.05 13.20 7.18
N SER A 26 -4.27 13.58 7.55
CA SER A 26 -5.02 14.63 6.86
C SER A 26 -5.01 15.91 7.69
N THR A 27 -4.91 17.05 6.99
CA THR A 27 -5.16 18.38 7.55
C THR A 27 -6.61 18.81 7.41
N GLU A 28 -7.41 18.06 6.64
CA GLU A 28 -8.86 18.30 6.52
C GLU A 28 -9.52 17.93 7.85
N GLU A 29 -10.33 18.83 8.40
CA GLU A 29 -11.09 18.56 9.63
C GLU A 29 -12.17 17.53 9.30
N ALA A 30 -11.96 16.27 9.75
CA ALA A 30 -12.99 15.26 9.71
C ALA A 30 -14.19 15.75 10.56
N PRO A 31 -15.46 15.50 10.12
CA PRO A 31 -16.64 15.86 10.89
C PRO A 31 -16.51 15.41 12.34
N ALA A 32 -16.86 16.29 13.28
CA ALA A 32 -16.58 16.11 14.72
C ALA A 32 -17.19 14.85 15.35
N SER A 33 -18.11 14.17 14.68
CA SER A 33 -19.04 13.20 15.27
C SER A 33 -18.76 11.72 15.05
N GLU A 34 -17.78 11.30 14.24
CA GLU A 34 -17.50 9.86 14.05
C GLU A 34 -16.01 9.53 14.11
N GLU A 35 -15.56 9.16 15.31
CA GLU A 35 -14.29 8.48 15.49
C GLU A 35 -14.45 7.00 15.12
N LYS A 36 -13.67 6.53 14.14
CA LYS A 36 -13.69 5.14 13.68
C LYS A 36 -12.56 4.36 14.33
N ASP A 37 -12.91 3.18 14.82
CA ASP A 37 -11.93 2.20 15.27
C ASP A 37 -11.08 1.70 14.09
N ALA A 38 -9.77 1.63 14.28
CA ALA A 38 -8.80 1.34 13.23
C ALA A 38 -8.98 -0.07 12.66
N ASP A 39 -9.23 -1.06 13.52
CA ASP A 39 -9.41 -2.45 13.12
C ASP A 39 -10.72 -2.61 12.33
N SER A 40 -11.80 -2.00 12.83
CA SER A 40 -13.10 -1.97 12.15
C SER A 40 -13.02 -1.30 10.77
N LEU A 41 -12.26 -0.21 10.65
CA LEU A 41 -12.04 0.49 9.38
C LEU A 41 -11.22 -0.35 8.40
N TRP A 42 -10.15 -0.99 8.89
CA TRP A 42 -9.33 -1.90 8.11
C TRP A 42 -10.16 -3.04 7.53
N GLU A 43 -10.96 -3.71 8.36
CA GLU A 43 -11.83 -4.81 7.90
C GLU A 43 -12.85 -4.36 6.85
N SER A 44 -13.45 -3.19 7.04
CA SER A 44 -14.39 -2.62 6.05
C SER A 44 -13.74 -2.33 4.70
N LEU A 45 -12.48 -1.88 4.68
CA LEU A 45 -11.75 -1.64 3.44
C LEU A 45 -11.26 -2.96 2.82
N LYS A 46 -10.80 -3.91 3.63
CA LYS A 46 -10.33 -5.22 3.18
C LYS A 46 -11.43 -6.01 2.46
N GLN A 47 -12.67 -5.92 2.92
CA GLN A 47 -13.83 -6.56 2.29
C GLN A 47 -14.15 -6.02 0.89
N ARG A 48 -13.59 -4.89 0.47
CA ARG A 48 -13.76 -4.34 -0.89
C ARG A 48 -12.86 -5.00 -1.93
N LYS A 49 -11.90 -5.82 -1.49
CA LYS A 49 -11.02 -6.58 -2.36
C LYS A 49 -11.84 -7.51 -3.25
N ASP A 50 -11.60 -7.44 -4.55
CA ASP A 50 -12.11 -8.42 -5.51
C ASP A 50 -11.03 -9.47 -5.78
N ASP A 51 -11.29 -10.71 -5.36
CA ASP A 51 -10.34 -11.80 -5.50
C ASP A 51 -10.11 -12.26 -6.94
N ASN A 52 -10.93 -11.83 -7.89
CA ASN A 52 -10.78 -12.13 -9.32
C ASN A 52 -9.80 -11.19 -10.02
N ILE A 53 -9.42 -10.07 -9.40
CA ILE A 53 -8.50 -9.10 -9.97
C ILE A 53 -7.07 -9.49 -9.57
N ALA A 54 -6.27 -9.91 -10.56
CA ALA A 54 -4.87 -10.25 -10.33
C ALA A 54 -3.98 -9.00 -10.16
N ILE A 55 -4.35 -7.88 -10.78
CA ILE A 55 -3.61 -6.61 -10.74
C ILE A 55 -3.82 -5.95 -9.37
N PRO A 56 -2.76 -5.43 -8.72
CA PRO A 56 -2.90 -4.67 -7.47
C PRO A 56 -3.91 -3.52 -7.58
N THR A 57 -4.68 -3.33 -6.52
CA THR A 57 -5.69 -2.26 -6.35
C THR A 57 -5.51 -1.59 -5.00
N CYS A 58 -6.13 -0.42 -4.82
CA CYS A 58 -6.07 0.32 -3.57
C CYS A 58 -7.44 0.87 -3.19
N TYR A 59 -7.81 0.70 -1.92
CA TYR A 59 -9.07 1.18 -1.35
C TYR A 59 -8.78 2.18 -0.24
N ALA A 60 -9.40 3.35 -0.30
CA ALA A 60 -9.20 4.42 0.67
C ALA A 60 -10.47 4.67 1.51
N SER A 61 -10.27 5.04 2.77
CA SER A 61 -11.31 5.69 3.56
C SER A 61 -11.44 7.17 3.18
N PRO A 62 -12.61 7.80 3.41
CA PRO A 62 -12.65 9.26 3.49
C PRO A 62 -11.77 9.76 4.66
N PRO A 63 -11.43 11.08 4.70
CA PRO A 63 -10.83 11.71 5.87
C PRO A 63 -11.64 11.42 7.13
N THR A 64 -11.03 10.83 8.15
CA THR A 64 -11.71 10.42 9.38
C THR A 64 -10.77 10.48 10.58
N LYS A 65 -11.33 10.58 11.78
CA LYS A 65 -10.58 10.31 13.02
C LYS A 65 -10.47 8.81 13.20
N ILE A 66 -9.25 8.28 13.22
CA ILE A 66 -8.92 6.86 13.32
C ILE A 66 -8.35 6.60 14.71
N ARG A 67 -9.06 5.81 15.51
CA ARG A 67 -8.67 5.42 16.88
C ARG A 67 -8.07 4.03 16.89
N ALA A 68 -6.92 3.88 17.51
CA ALA A 68 -6.39 2.58 17.88
C ALA A 68 -6.45 2.42 19.40
N ASN A 69 -7.13 1.37 19.88
CA ASN A 69 -7.42 1.17 21.30
C ASN A 69 -6.11 1.04 22.10
N GLY A 70 -6.00 1.81 23.18
CA GLY A 70 -4.80 1.87 24.02
C GLY A 70 -3.59 2.60 23.40
N ILE A 71 -3.70 3.12 22.17
CA ILE A 71 -2.60 3.79 21.46
C ILE A 71 -2.91 5.28 21.26
N GLY A 72 -4.10 5.61 20.77
CA GLY A 72 -4.56 6.99 20.55
C GLY A 72 -5.22 7.21 19.18
N THR A 73 -5.39 8.47 18.81
CA THR A 73 -6.23 8.88 17.66
C THR A 73 -5.45 9.75 16.68
N VAL A 74 -5.64 9.50 15.38
CA VAL A 74 -5.06 10.26 14.26
C VAL A 74 -6.18 10.74 13.34
N ASN A 75 -6.12 12.01 12.91
CA ASN A 75 -6.94 12.47 11.80
C ASN A 75 -6.24 12.14 10.47
N GLY A 76 -6.93 11.42 9.58
CA GLY A 76 -6.27 10.84 8.42
C GLY A 76 -7.15 10.02 7.49
N ARG A 77 -6.48 9.39 6.52
CA ARG A 77 -7.04 8.40 5.62
C ARG A 77 -6.32 7.06 5.83
N MET A 78 -7.08 5.98 5.81
CA MET A 78 -6.54 4.62 5.74
C MET A 78 -6.65 4.13 4.31
N PHE A 79 -5.56 3.54 3.81
CA PHE A 79 -5.51 2.90 2.50
C PHE A 79 -5.16 1.43 2.68
N VAL A 80 -5.80 0.58 1.88
CA VAL A 80 -5.55 -0.86 1.78
C VAL A 80 -5.15 -1.15 0.35
N GLY A 81 -3.87 -1.46 0.14
CA GLY A 81 -3.34 -1.89 -1.16
C GLY A 81 -3.27 -3.41 -1.23
N THR A 82 -3.69 -4.02 -2.32
CA THR A 82 -3.55 -5.47 -2.54
C THR A 82 -2.18 -5.79 -3.16
N ALA A 83 -1.75 -7.05 -3.03
CA ALA A 83 -0.62 -7.58 -3.79
C ALA A 83 -1.10 -8.26 -5.07
N GLU A 84 -0.20 -8.40 -6.05
CA GLU A 84 -0.48 -9.21 -7.23
C GLU A 84 -0.55 -10.69 -6.81
N LYS A 85 -1.55 -11.42 -7.31
CA LYS A 85 -1.60 -12.88 -7.15
C LYS A 85 -0.66 -13.54 -8.15
N ILE A 86 0.57 -13.80 -7.72
CA ILE A 86 1.56 -14.52 -8.53
C ILE A 86 1.17 -16.00 -8.61
N PRO A 87 1.04 -16.60 -9.81
CA PRO A 87 0.82 -18.03 -9.94
C PRO A 87 1.94 -18.81 -9.22
N PRO A 88 1.65 -19.89 -8.47
CA PRO A 88 2.68 -20.63 -7.72
C PRO A 88 3.92 -21.04 -8.53
N PRO A 89 3.82 -21.47 -9.80
CA PRO A 89 5.00 -21.78 -10.62
C PRO A 89 5.89 -20.58 -10.97
N GLU A 90 5.36 -19.36 -10.88
CA GLU A 90 6.10 -18.11 -11.14
C GLU A 90 6.71 -17.50 -9.88
N LEU A 91 6.31 -17.94 -8.68
CA LEU A 91 6.84 -17.44 -7.41
C LEU A 91 8.17 -18.12 -7.11
N VAL A 92 9.29 -17.40 -7.29
CA VAL A 92 10.64 -17.96 -7.20
C VAL A 92 11.31 -17.64 -5.87
N ASP A 93 11.35 -16.37 -5.47
CA ASP A 93 12.07 -15.90 -4.29
C ASP A 93 11.48 -14.57 -3.80
N THR A 94 11.13 -14.45 -2.53
CA THR A 94 10.55 -13.22 -1.95
C THR A 94 11.60 -12.27 -1.36
N THR A 95 12.88 -12.65 -1.42
CA THR A 95 13.99 -11.85 -0.90
C THR A 95 13.98 -10.45 -1.54
N GLY A 96 13.97 -9.40 -0.72
CA GLY A 96 14.00 -8.01 -1.19
C GLY A 96 12.67 -7.45 -1.70
N ALA A 97 11.56 -8.19 -1.64
CA ALA A 97 10.24 -7.68 -2.08
C ALA A 97 9.82 -6.40 -1.34
N GLY A 98 10.10 -6.33 -0.03
CA GLY A 98 9.85 -5.12 0.76
C GLY A 98 10.73 -3.94 0.34
N ASP A 99 12.00 -4.17 0.03
CA ASP A 99 12.92 -3.13 -0.46
C ASP A 99 12.51 -2.64 -1.84
N ALA A 100 12.08 -3.55 -2.72
CA ALA A 100 11.52 -3.23 -4.03
C ALA A 100 10.25 -2.37 -3.90
N PHE A 101 9.34 -2.73 -2.99
CA PHE A 101 8.15 -1.94 -2.68
C PHE A 101 8.53 -0.52 -2.22
N ILE A 102 9.47 -0.39 -1.27
CA ILE A 102 9.92 0.93 -0.77
C ILE A 102 10.55 1.75 -1.89
N GLY A 103 11.41 1.14 -2.71
CA GLY A 103 12.02 1.80 -3.87
C GLY A 103 10.96 2.30 -4.87
N ALA A 104 9.92 1.52 -5.11
CA ALA A 104 8.81 1.90 -5.97
C ALA A 104 7.93 3.01 -5.36
N VAL A 105 7.72 3.02 -4.03
CA VAL A 105 7.07 4.13 -3.32
C VAL A 105 7.88 5.42 -3.50
N LEU A 106 9.20 5.37 -3.34
CA LEU A 106 10.08 6.53 -3.56
C LEU A 106 9.99 7.05 -4.99
N TYR A 107 10.01 6.13 -5.97
CA TYR A 107 9.80 6.47 -7.37
C TYR A 107 8.45 7.16 -7.60
N ALA A 108 7.37 6.59 -7.07
CA ALA A 108 6.01 7.09 -7.22
C ALA A 108 5.82 8.48 -6.60
N ILE A 109 6.45 8.75 -5.45
CA ILE A 109 6.49 10.08 -4.82
C ILE A 109 7.17 11.09 -5.76
N CYS A 110 8.35 10.76 -6.29
CA CYS A 110 9.06 11.62 -7.25
C CYS A 110 8.26 11.84 -8.54
N ALA A 111 7.43 10.86 -8.93
CA ALA A 111 6.54 10.93 -10.08
C ALA A 111 5.17 11.57 -9.77
N ASN A 112 4.95 12.10 -8.56
CA ASN A 112 3.68 12.69 -8.11
C ASN A 112 2.46 11.75 -8.25
N MET A 113 2.65 10.45 -8.05
CA MET A 113 1.53 9.51 -8.02
C MET A 113 0.73 9.69 -6.72
N PRO A 114 -0.61 9.79 -6.78
CA PRO A 114 -1.43 9.75 -5.57
C PRO A 114 -1.36 8.37 -4.89
N PRO A 115 -1.64 8.24 -3.59
CA PRO A 115 -1.58 6.97 -2.86
C PRO A 115 -2.31 5.81 -3.55
N GLU A 116 -3.47 6.08 -4.15
CA GLU A 116 -4.30 5.11 -4.88
C GLU A 116 -3.62 4.51 -6.10
N LYS A 117 -2.65 5.22 -6.69
CA LYS A 117 -1.81 4.73 -7.81
C LYS A 117 -0.45 4.23 -7.31
N MET A 118 0.11 4.89 -6.29
CA MET A 118 1.40 4.57 -5.68
C MET A 118 1.42 3.18 -5.05
N LEU A 119 0.43 2.83 -4.22
CA LEU A 119 0.45 1.53 -3.51
C LEU A 119 0.32 0.35 -4.48
N PRO A 120 -0.62 0.36 -5.46
CA PRO A 120 -0.68 -0.69 -6.46
C PRO A 120 0.58 -0.80 -7.33
N PHE A 121 1.14 0.34 -7.75
CA PHE A 121 2.40 0.35 -8.51
C PHE A 121 3.53 -0.28 -7.72
N ALA A 122 3.67 0.06 -6.44
CA ALA A 122 4.70 -0.49 -5.58
C ALA A 122 4.52 -1.99 -5.32
N SER A 123 3.28 -2.45 -5.11
CA SER A 123 2.92 -3.87 -5.04
C SER A 123 3.30 -4.61 -6.32
N GLN A 124 3.05 -4.01 -7.49
CA GLN A 124 3.35 -4.61 -8.79
C GLN A 124 4.87 -4.74 -9.01
N VAL A 125 5.65 -3.74 -8.61
CA VAL A 125 7.13 -3.80 -8.67
C VAL A 125 7.69 -4.88 -7.75
N ALA A 126 7.17 -4.98 -6.52
CA ALA A 126 7.56 -6.02 -5.58
C ALA A 126 7.25 -7.41 -6.11
N ALA A 127 6.04 -7.61 -6.67
CA ALA A 127 5.61 -8.88 -7.23
C ALA A 127 6.39 -9.28 -8.50
N ALA A 128 6.81 -8.32 -9.32
CA ALA A 128 7.73 -8.60 -10.43
C ALA A 128 9.09 -9.10 -9.92
N GLY A 129 9.60 -8.48 -8.84
CA GLY A 129 10.80 -8.91 -8.13
C GLY A 129 10.77 -10.37 -7.69
N CYS A 130 9.60 -10.84 -7.21
CA CYS A 130 9.43 -12.19 -6.68
C CYS A 130 9.56 -13.33 -7.72
N ARG A 131 9.64 -13.00 -9.01
CA ARG A 131 9.70 -13.96 -10.13
C ARG A 131 11.13 -14.33 -10.55
N ALA A 132 12.13 -13.86 -9.83
CA ALA A 132 13.54 -14.21 -10.07
C ALA A 132 14.29 -14.39 -8.75
N LEU A 133 15.39 -15.15 -8.80
CA LEU A 133 16.23 -15.39 -7.63
C LEU A 133 17.02 -14.14 -7.22
N GLY A 134 16.97 -13.81 -5.94
CA GLY A 134 17.70 -12.72 -5.31
C GLY A 134 17.01 -11.35 -5.38
N ALA A 135 17.43 -10.44 -4.49
CA ALA A 135 16.75 -9.16 -4.23
C ALA A 135 16.64 -8.17 -5.40
N ARG A 136 17.54 -8.25 -6.40
CA ARG A 136 17.66 -7.23 -7.46
C ARG A 136 17.41 -7.78 -8.86
N THR A 137 17.60 -9.08 -9.07
CA THR A 137 17.58 -9.70 -10.39
C THR A 137 16.21 -9.59 -11.05
N GLY A 138 15.14 -9.69 -10.27
CA GLY A 138 13.76 -9.61 -10.75
C GLY A 138 13.18 -8.20 -10.85
N LEU A 139 13.95 -7.15 -10.49
CA LEU A 139 13.43 -5.79 -10.53
C LEU A 139 13.03 -5.41 -11.96
N PRO A 140 11.79 -4.94 -12.18
CA PRO A 140 11.32 -4.63 -13.52
C PRO A 140 11.98 -3.36 -14.05
N HIS A 141 12.27 -3.36 -15.35
CA HIS A 141 12.53 -2.11 -16.07
C HIS A 141 11.24 -1.31 -16.22
N ARG A 142 11.37 0.01 -16.44
CA ARG A 142 10.22 0.90 -16.68
C ARG A 142 9.32 0.42 -17.83
N THR A 143 9.88 -0.26 -18.82
CA THR A 143 9.18 -0.80 -19.99
C THR A 143 8.53 -2.17 -19.76
N ASP A 144 8.59 -2.72 -18.54
CA ASP A 144 7.95 -4.00 -18.23
C ASP A 144 6.43 -3.88 -18.45
N PRO A 145 5.82 -4.78 -19.24
CA PRO A 145 4.40 -4.71 -19.58
C PRO A 145 3.50 -4.79 -18.34
N ARG A 146 3.93 -5.42 -17.24
CA ARG A 146 3.17 -5.48 -15.98
C ARG A 146 3.03 -4.10 -15.33
N LEU A 147 3.90 -3.15 -15.66
CA LEU A 147 3.85 -1.78 -15.13
C LEU A 147 3.03 -0.82 -16.01
N ALA A 148 2.63 -1.23 -17.22
CA ALA A 148 2.01 -0.35 -18.20
C ALA A 148 0.75 0.37 -17.63
N ALA A 149 -0.11 -0.37 -16.92
CA ALA A 149 -1.32 0.19 -16.31
C ALA A 149 -1.07 1.33 -15.30
N PHE A 150 0.14 1.45 -14.78
CA PHE A 150 0.52 2.44 -13.77
C PHE A 150 1.38 3.58 -14.31
N LEU A 151 1.85 3.51 -15.55
CA LEU A 151 2.80 4.48 -16.10
C LEU A 151 2.21 5.38 -17.20
N HIS A 152 0.91 5.22 -17.47
CA HIS A 152 0.11 6.09 -18.33
C HIS A 152 -0.79 7.04 -17.51
#